data_AF-A0A1F7N585-F1
#
_entry.id   AF-A0A1F7N585-F1
#
_cell.length_a   1.000
_cell.length_b   1.000
_cell.length_c   1.000
_cell.angle_alpha   90.00
_cell.angle_beta   90.00
_cell.angle_gamma   90.00
#
_symmetry.space_group_name_H-M   'P 1'
#
loop_
_entity.id
_entity.type
_entity.pdbx_description
1 polymer ?
#
loop_
_entity_poly.entity_id
_entity_poly.type
_entity_poly.pdbx_seq_one_letter_code
_entity_poly.pdbx_strand_id
1 'polypeptide(L)'
;KISAPHGLGIVDEFRLARALTTRRIKATVPGPYTLLIPLRLGGGYRDKDTLLADLVQIVNAECKALVAVGCDFIQIDEPHSGMYAGAVPQFAKGVNRAVEGVDAKLAVHVCFGNLYGRPFSAVRDYRNVFPTLHEVRASQIVLEFANRGMEEPARWKDFPRDKELGAGVVDVKAFKAETGADVAERIRGFFPFVPPERLWVNPDCGFWETPRWVVKQKLAALVEGARIVRRELGG
;
A
#
# COMPACT_ATOMS: atom_id res chain seq x y z
N LYS A 1 -26.81 11.36 -4.53
CA LYS A 1 -25.35 11.41 -4.26
C LYS A 1 -25.06 10.61 -3.01
N ILE A 2 -24.00 9.80 -3.01
CA ILE A 2 -23.51 9.08 -1.85
C ILE A 2 -22.80 10.05 -0.93
N SER A 3 -22.80 9.73 0.35
CA SER A 3 -22.06 10.48 1.36
C SER A 3 -21.63 9.51 2.45
N ALA A 4 -20.59 9.88 3.18
CA ALA A 4 -20.12 9.17 4.37
C ALA A 4 -20.21 10.14 5.56
N PRO A 5 -21.40 10.35 6.14
CA PRO A 5 -21.60 11.38 7.17
C PRO A 5 -20.78 11.13 8.45
N HIS A 6 -20.40 9.88 8.70
CA HIS A 6 -19.54 9.47 9.81
C HIS A 6 -18.11 9.09 9.35
N GLY A 7 -17.72 9.47 8.13
CA GLY A 7 -16.46 9.05 7.53
C GLY A 7 -16.44 7.56 7.17
N LEU A 8 -15.23 7.03 6.98
CA LEU A 8 -14.96 5.61 6.68
C LEU A 8 -14.68 4.77 7.93
N GLY A 9 -14.88 5.35 9.12
CA GLY A 9 -14.59 4.74 10.42
C GLY A 9 -13.17 5.01 10.92
N ILE A 10 -12.19 5.05 10.01
CA ILE A 10 -10.74 4.94 10.27
C ILE A 10 -10.22 5.95 11.30
N VAL A 11 -10.83 7.14 11.38
CA VAL A 11 -10.52 8.15 12.38
C VAL A 11 -10.69 7.63 13.82
N ASP A 12 -11.74 6.87 14.09
CA ASP A 12 -12.04 6.35 15.42
C ASP A 12 -11.10 5.20 15.79
N GLU A 13 -10.77 4.30 14.85
CA GLU A 13 -9.73 3.29 15.07
C GLU A 13 -8.35 3.92 15.25
N PHE A 14 -8.04 5.00 14.53
CA PHE A 14 -6.78 5.71 14.71
C PHE A 14 -6.68 6.33 16.11
N ARG A 15 -7.74 6.97 16.60
CA ARG A 15 -7.78 7.52 17.98
C ARG A 15 -7.57 6.44 19.02
N LEU A 16 -8.26 5.31 18.87
CA LEU A 16 -8.09 4.16 19.75
C LEU A 16 -6.65 3.65 19.73
N ALA A 17 -6.07 3.45 18.55
CA ALA A 17 -4.69 2.98 18.42
C ALA A 17 -3.67 3.99 18.98
N ARG A 18 -3.89 5.29 18.75
CA ARG A 18 -3.05 6.38 19.26
C ARG A 18 -3.04 6.44 20.78
N ALA A 19 -4.18 6.18 21.43
CA ALA A 19 -4.27 6.12 22.90
C ALA A 19 -3.45 4.97 23.51
N LEU A 20 -3.07 3.96 22.72
CA LEU A 20 -2.34 2.78 23.17
C LEU A 20 -0.83 2.83 22.89
N THR A 21 -0.33 3.81 22.11
CA THR A 21 1.10 3.87 21.78
C THR A 21 1.60 5.25 21.36
N THR A 22 2.85 5.53 21.71
CA THR A 22 3.63 6.68 21.24
C THR A 22 4.42 6.38 19.96
N ARG A 23 4.45 5.13 19.50
CA ARG A 23 5.09 4.76 18.23
C ARG A 23 4.35 5.40 17.05
N ARG A 24 5.03 5.63 15.93
CA ARG A 24 4.36 6.10 14.70
C ARG A 24 3.33 5.06 14.23
N ILE A 25 2.17 5.53 13.80
CA ILE A 25 1.06 4.69 13.32
C ILE A 25 0.78 5.12 11.89
N LYS A 26 0.66 4.15 10.99
CA LYS A 26 0.22 4.36 9.62
C LYS A 26 -1.26 4.07 9.54
N ALA A 27 -2.08 5.05 9.18
CA ALA A 27 -3.49 4.83 8.85
C ALA A 27 -3.62 4.38 7.39
N THR A 28 -4.46 3.39 7.12
CA THR A 28 -4.68 2.83 5.77
C THR A 28 -6.09 3.16 5.31
N VAL A 29 -6.21 3.93 4.24
CA VAL A 29 -7.49 4.39 3.67
C VAL A 29 -7.68 3.72 2.30
N PRO A 30 -8.83 3.10 2.02
CA PRO A 30 -9.07 2.52 0.71
C PRO A 30 -9.12 3.63 -0.36
N GLY A 31 -8.46 3.40 -1.48
CA GLY A 31 -8.46 4.31 -2.61
C GLY A 31 -9.81 4.40 -3.31
N PRO A 32 -10.10 5.52 -3.98
CA PRO A 32 -11.39 5.76 -4.61
C PRO A 32 -11.74 4.75 -5.71
N TYR A 33 -10.76 4.24 -6.48
CA TYR A 33 -11.05 3.21 -7.49
C TYR A 33 -11.35 1.85 -6.86
N THR A 34 -10.66 1.53 -5.77
CA THR A 34 -10.89 0.30 -5.02
C THR A 34 -12.28 0.29 -4.37
N LEU A 35 -12.70 1.42 -3.80
CA LEU A 35 -14.07 1.59 -3.30
C LEU A 35 -15.13 1.48 -4.42
N LEU A 36 -14.79 1.83 -5.66
CA LEU A 36 -15.70 1.76 -6.80
C LEU A 36 -15.97 0.31 -7.26
N ILE A 37 -15.02 -0.63 -7.09
CA ILE A 37 -15.11 -2.01 -7.58
C ILE A 37 -16.42 -2.72 -7.20
N PRO A 38 -16.80 -2.79 -5.91
CA PRO A 38 -17.99 -3.53 -5.51
C PRO A 38 -19.31 -2.80 -5.86
N LEU A 39 -19.25 -1.51 -6.17
CA LEU A 39 -20.45 -0.70 -6.34
C LEU A 39 -21.14 -0.94 -7.69
N ARG A 40 -22.47 -0.87 -7.66
CA ARG A 40 -23.33 -0.88 -8.85
C ARG A 40 -23.92 0.50 -9.04
N LEU A 41 -24.12 0.90 -10.29
CA LEU A 41 -24.80 2.15 -10.59
C LEU A 41 -26.26 2.05 -10.14
N GLY A 42 -26.72 3.10 -9.45
CA GLY A 42 -28.05 3.22 -8.88
C GLY A 42 -28.22 4.62 -8.28
N GLY A 43 -29.40 4.96 -7.74
CA GLY A 43 -29.57 6.21 -6.98
C GLY A 43 -29.28 7.52 -7.75
N GLY A 44 -29.45 7.52 -9.08
CA GLY A 44 -29.29 8.70 -9.93
C GLY A 44 -27.91 8.93 -10.55
N TYR A 45 -26.95 8.01 -10.40
CA TYR A 45 -25.68 8.08 -11.13
C TYR A 45 -25.85 7.66 -12.59
N ARG A 46 -25.32 8.47 -13.49
CA ARG A 46 -25.35 8.20 -14.94
C ARG A 46 -24.22 7.28 -15.40
N ASP A 47 -23.09 7.35 -14.70
CA ASP A 47 -21.85 6.66 -15.06
C ASP A 47 -20.98 6.45 -13.81
N LYS A 48 -19.90 5.67 -13.98
CA LYS A 48 -18.94 5.41 -12.90
C LYS A 48 -18.08 6.62 -12.53
N ASP A 49 -17.90 7.57 -13.45
CA ASP A 49 -17.05 8.74 -13.22
C ASP A 49 -17.70 9.72 -12.23
N THR A 50 -19.02 9.89 -12.33
CA THR A 50 -19.81 10.70 -11.39
C THR A 50 -19.87 10.07 -10.00
N LEU A 51 -19.96 8.74 -9.91
CA LEU A 51 -19.85 8.02 -8.63
C LEU A 51 -18.44 8.12 -8.04
N LEU A 52 -17.42 7.94 -8.87
CA LEU A 52 -16.01 8.08 -8.47
C LEU A 52 -15.71 9.47 -7.92
N ALA A 53 -16.29 10.52 -8.49
CA ALA A 53 -16.11 11.89 -8.01
C ALA A 53 -16.57 12.06 -6.55
N ASP A 54 -17.69 11.45 -6.18
CA ASP A 54 -18.18 11.49 -4.79
C ASP A 54 -17.29 10.61 -3.87
N LEU A 55 -16.81 9.46 -4.34
CA LEU A 55 -15.84 8.63 -3.59
C LEU A 55 -14.52 9.36 -3.32
N VAL A 56 -13.98 10.08 -4.31
CA VAL A 56 -12.77 10.90 -4.14
C VAL A 56 -12.96 11.94 -3.04
N GLN A 57 -14.14 12.59 -2.98
CA GLN A 57 -14.45 13.55 -1.92
C GLN A 57 -14.52 12.88 -0.54
N ILE A 58 -15.13 11.69 -0.45
CA ILE A 58 -15.21 10.92 0.79
C ILE A 58 -13.81 10.54 1.29
N VAL A 59 -12.95 9.99 0.42
CA VAL A 59 -11.57 9.62 0.77
C VAL A 59 -10.76 10.85 1.20
N ASN A 60 -10.92 12.00 0.51
CA ASN A 60 -10.25 13.24 0.89
C ASN A 60 -10.69 13.76 2.26
N ALA A 61 -11.99 13.76 2.52
CA ALA A 61 -12.54 14.16 3.82
C ALA A 61 -12.00 13.26 4.94
N GLU A 62 -11.94 11.94 4.71
CA GLU A 62 -11.37 10.99 5.67
C GLU A 62 -9.89 11.29 5.95
N CYS A 63 -9.07 11.50 4.91
CA CYS A 63 -7.66 11.82 5.07
C CYS A 63 -7.45 13.12 5.85
N LYS A 64 -8.24 14.17 5.56
CA LYS A 64 -8.19 15.43 6.31
C LYS A 64 -8.64 15.27 7.76
N ALA A 65 -9.65 14.45 8.01
CA ALA A 65 -10.11 14.13 9.37
C ALA A 65 -9.03 13.36 10.16
N LEU A 66 -8.30 12.45 9.52
CA LEU A 66 -7.15 11.77 10.11
C LEU A 66 -6.04 12.76 10.50
N VAL A 67 -5.69 13.70 9.62
CA VAL A 67 -4.72 14.76 9.94
C VAL A 67 -5.19 15.60 11.13
N ALA A 68 -6.47 15.97 11.16
CA ALA A 68 -7.04 16.78 12.24
C ALA A 68 -6.96 16.11 13.63
N VAL A 69 -6.84 14.78 13.69
CA VAL A 69 -6.64 14.03 14.95
C VAL A 69 -5.18 13.63 15.21
N GLY A 70 -4.25 14.21 14.45
CA GLY A 70 -2.80 14.02 14.64
C GLY A 70 -2.22 12.82 13.89
N CYS A 71 -2.89 12.31 12.86
CA CYS A 71 -2.29 11.32 11.96
C CYS A 71 -1.26 11.99 11.05
N ASP A 72 0.00 11.55 11.14
CA ASP A 72 1.13 12.09 10.36
C ASP A 72 1.56 11.16 9.22
N PHE A 73 0.96 9.97 9.11
CA PHE A 73 1.27 8.98 8.08
C PHE A 73 0.03 8.24 7.59
N ILE A 74 -0.37 8.50 6.34
CA ILE A 74 -1.54 7.92 5.68
C ILE A 74 -1.09 7.13 4.45
N GLN A 75 -1.62 5.91 4.29
CA GLN A 75 -1.46 5.09 3.10
C GLN A 75 -2.79 4.97 2.37
N ILE A 76 -2.79 5.22 1.06
CA ILE A 76 -3.92 4.93 0.19
C ILE A 76 -3.76 3.53 -0.41
N ASP A 77 -4.70 2.64 -0.13
CA ASP A 77 -4.70 1.27 -0.66
C ASP A 77 -5.46 1.23 -1.97
N GLU A 78 -4.75 1.13 -3.08
CA GLU A 78 -5.33 1.22 -4.43
C GLU A 78 -4.87 0.05 -5.31
N PRO A 79 -5.20 -1.22 -4.95
CA PRO A 79 -4.85 -2.39 -5.74
C PRO A 79 -5.52 -2.46 -7.11
N HIS A 80 -6.56 -1.65 -7.38
CA HIS A 80 -7.29 -1.65 -8.65
C HIS A 80 -6.36 -1.60 -9.88
N SER A 81 -5.33 -0.76 -9.85
CA SER A 81 -4.38 -0.59 -10.96
C SER A 81 -3.49 -1.83 -11.19
N GLY A 82 -3.20 -2.61 -10.15
CA GLY A 82 -2.52 -3.90 -10.25
C GLY A 82 -3.46 -5.02 -10.69
N MET A 83 -4.71 -5.01 -10.20
CA MET A 83 -5.70 -6.05 -10.46
C MET A 83 -6.26 -6.04 -11.89
N TYR A 84 -6.44 -4.86 -12.50
CA TYR A 84 -7.08 -4.70 -13.81
C TYR A 84 -6.12 -4.08 -14.83
N ALA A 85 -5.45 -4.93 -15.62
CA ALA A 85 -4.57 -4.48 -16.70
C ALA A 85 -5.33 -3.58 -17.70
N GLY A 86 -4.72 -2.44 -18.06
CA GLY A 86 -5.31 -1.46 -19.00
C GLY A 86 -6.11 -0.32 -18.35
N ALA A 87 -6.38 -0.34 -17.04
CA ALA A 87 -7.09 0.73 -16.32
C ALA A 87 -6.19 1.91 -15.87
N VAL A 88 -4.97 1.97 -16.37
CA VAL A 88 -3.85 2.78 -15.91
C VAL A 88 -4.05 4.31 -15.98
N PRO A 89 -4.65 4.91 -17.03
CA PRO A 89 -4.55 6.36 -17.26
C PRO A 89 -5.16 7.26 -16.19
N GLN A 90 -5.92 6.71 -15.24
CA GLN A 90 -6.60 7.50 -14.22
C GLN A 90 -6.15 7.21 -12.78
N PHE A 91 -5.26 6.25 -12.55
CA PHE A 91 -4.80 5.85 -11.22
C PHE A 91 -4.22 7.04 -10.42
N ALA A 92 -3.18 7.69 -10.97
CA ALA A 92 -2.55 8.84 -10.32
C ALA A 92 -3.55 9.98 -10.15
N LYS A 93 -4.42 10.23 -11.12
CA LYS A 93 -5.43 11.30 -11.05
C LYS A 93 -6.40 11.12 -9.88
N GLY A 94 -6.94 9.92 -9.67
CA GLY A 94 -7.88 9.66 -8.57
C GLY A 94 -7.19 9.78 -7.21
N VAL A 95 -6.02 9.15 -7.06
CA VAL A 95 -5.23 9.23 -5.82
C VAL A 95 -4.83 10.67 -5.52
N ASN A 96 -4.32 11.42 -6.50
CA ASN A 96 -3.87 12.81 -6.34
C ASN A 96 -4.99 13.75 -5.89
N ARG A 97 -6.20 13.55 -6.40
CA ARG A 97 -7.38 14.31 -5.96
C ARG A 97 -7.83 13.89 -4.56
N ALA A 98 -7.77 12.59 -4.25
CA ALA A 98 -8.12 12.07 -2.94
C ALA A 98 -7.19 12.61 -1.84
N VAL A 99 -5.93 12.93 -2.15
CA VAL A 99 -4.96 13.47 -1.18
C VAL A 99 -4.76 14.99 -1.27
N GLU A 100 -5.60 15.70 -2.02
CA GLU A 100 -5.46 17.15 -2.21
C GLU A 100 -5.66 17.91 -0.89
N GLY A 101 -4.65 18.72 -0.51
CA GLY A 101 -4.64 19.49 0.73
C GLY A 101 -4.53 18.62 2.00
N VAL A 102 -4.04 17.40 1.90
CA VAL A 102 -3.73 16.53 3.05
C VAL A 102 -2.29 16.78 3.48
N ASP A 103 -2.10 17.27 4.71
CA ASP A 103 -0.79 17.56 5.29
C ASP A 103 -0.31 16.37 6.17
N ALA A 104 0.16 15.32 5.51
CA ALA A 104 0.74 14.14 6.14
C ALA A 104 1.79 13.50 5.23
N LYS A 105 2.62 12.61 5.79
CA LYS A 105 3.37 11.67 4.95
C LYS A 105 2.37 10.77 4.23
N LEU A 106 2.47 10.69 2.91
CA LEU A 106 1.58 9.88 2.07
C LEU A 106 2.32 8.67 1.50
N ALA A 107 1.68 7.50 1.62
CA ALA A 107 2.06 6.28 0.93
C ALA A 107 0.94 5.81 -0.01
N VAL A 108 1.28 5.04 -1.03
CA VAL A 108 0.29 4.34 -1.87
C VAL A 108 0.69 2.88 -1.96
N HIS A 109 -0.25 1.99 -1.63
CA HIS A 109 -0.07 0.57 -1.79
C HIS A 109 -0.73 0.07 -3.07
N VAL A 110 0.05 -0.63 -3.89
CA VAL A 110 -0.43 -1.35 -5.06
C VAL A 110 -0.01 -2.81 -4.92
N CYS A 111 -0.98 -3.72 -5.04
CA CYS A 111 -0.75 -5.15 -5.13
C CYS A 111 -1.65 -5.77 -6.20
N PHE A 112 -1.45 -7.06 -6.45
CA PHE A 112 -2.25 -7.85 -7.38
C PHE A 112 -3.42 -8.56 -6.68
N GLY A 113 -3.79 -8.14 -5.46
CA GLY A 113 -4.90 -8.70 -4.68
C GLY A 113 -4.49 -9.76 -3.67
N ASN A 114 -5.35 -10.00 -2.68
CA ASN A 114 -5.13 -10.97 -1.60
C ASN A 114 -6.40 -11.71 -1.16
N LEU A 115 -7.46 -11.70 -1.99
CA LEU A 115 -8.71 -12.36 -1.62
C LEU A 115 -8.51 -13.88 -1.61
N TYR A 116 -8.90 -14.55 -0.53
CA TYR A 116 -8.69 -15.99 -0.32
C TYR A 116 -7.21 -16.43 -0.38
N GLY A 117 -6.28 -15.52 -0.07
CA GLY A 117 -4.85 -15.78 -0.09
C GLY A 117 -4.30 -15.96 -1.50
N ARG A 118 -4.95 -15.37 -2.52
CA ARG A 118 -4.56 -15.49 -3.92
C ARG A 118 -4.48 -14.12 -4.60
N PRO A 119 -3.59 -13.94 -5.58
CA PRO A 119 -3.67 -12.79 -6.46
C PRO A 119 -4.95 -12.86 -7.31
N PHE A 120 -5.50 -11.70 -7.62
CA PHE A 120 -6.65 -11.53 -8.50
C PHE A 120 -6.28 -11.76 -9.97
N SER A 121 -5.15 -11.21 -10.41
CA SER A 121 -4.68 -11.32 -11.80
C SER A 121 -3.64 -12.43 -11.95
N ALA A 122 -3.77 -13.21 -13.03
CA ALA A 122 -2.73 -14.16 -13.45
C ALA A 122 -1.48 -13.44 -13.96
N VAL A 123 -1.65 -12.29 -14.64
CA VAL A 123 -0.55 -11.44 -15.08
C VAL A 123 -0.27 -10.41 -13.99
N ARG A 124 0.86 -10.59 -13.30
CA ARG A 124 1.29 -9.75 -12.19
C ARG A 124 2.53 -8.98 -12.65
N ASP A 125 2.33 -7.78 -13.13
CA ASP A 125 3.38 -7.01 -13.80
C ASP A 125 3.24 -5.51 -13.53
N TYR A 126 4.27 -4.91 -12.94
CA TYR A 126 4.28 -3.50 -12.61
C TYR A 126 4.60 -2.59 -13.80
N ARG A 127 5.00 -3.11 -14.97
CA ARG A 127 5.25 -2.30 -16.19
C ARG A 127 4.09 -1.37 -16.53
N ASN A 128 2.87 -1.82 -16.25
CA ASN A 128 1.67 -1.04 -16.50
C ASN A 128 1.47 0.08 -15.47
N VAL A 129 2.02 -0.04 -14.27
CA VAL A 129 1.81 0.91 -13.17
C VAL A 129 2.99 1.87 -13.03
N PHE A 130 4.24 1.43 -13.30
CA PHE A 130 5.46 2.22 -13.14
C PHE A 130 5.39 3.64 -13.73
N PRO A 131 4.93 3.85 -14.99
CA PRO A 131 4.85 5.21 -15.55
C PRO A 131 4.01 6.15 -14.68
N THR A 132 2.89 5.66 -14.15
CA THR A 132 1.98 6.47 -13.32
C THR A 132 2.48 6.67 -11.88
N LEU A 133 3.37 5.81 -11.38
CA LEU A 133 3.93 5.97 -10.03
C LEU A 133 4.69 7.29 -9.88
N HIS A 134 5.31 7.79 -10.95
CA HIS A 134 5.99 9.09 -10.96
C HIS A 134 5.01 10.26 -10.72
N GLU A 135 3.78 10.13 -11.23
CA GLU A 135 2.74 11.17 -11.14
C GLU A 135 1.99 11.17 -9.81
N VAL A 136 2.04 10.06 -9.06
CA VAL A 136 1.38 9.94 -7.76
C VAL A 136 2.00 10.91 -6.74
N ARG A 137 1.13 11.71 -6.12
CA ARG A 137 1.44 12.64 -5.01
C ARG A 137 1.57 11.87 -3.69
N ALA A 138 2.53 10.98 -3.64
CA ALA A 138 2.92 10.25 -2.44
C ALA A 138 4.43 10.21 -2.31
N SER A 139 4.89 10.21 -1.06
CA SER A 139 6.30 10.11 -0.71
C SER A 139 6.82 8.67 -0.73
N GLN A 140 5.93 7.68 -0.55
CA GLN A 140 6.28 6.27 -0.49
C GLN A 140 5.35 5.43 -1.38
N ILE A 141 5.91 4.48 -2.12
CA ILE A 141 5.15 3.49 -2.90
C ILE A 141 5.39 2.11 -2.28
N VAL A 142 4.32 1.41 -1.92
CA VAL A 142 4.35 0.12 -1.23
C VAL A 142 3.89 -1.00 -2.18
N LEU A 143 4.79 -1.93 -2.49
CA LEU A 143 4.61 -2.94 -3.53
C LEU A 143 4.89 -4.34 -2.98
N GLU A 144 4.32 -5.38 -3.62
CA GLU A 144 4.59 -6.79 -3.32
C GLU A 144 5.66 -7.43 -4.21
N PHE A 145 6.54 -8.25 -3.62
CA PHE A 145 7.63 -8.98 -4.30
C PHE A 145 7.79 -10.43 -3.86
N ALA A 146 7.54 -10.77 -2.59
CA ALA A 146 7.86 -12.09 -2.07
C ALA A 146 7.05 -13.21 -2.75
N ASN A 147 5.73 -13.02 -2.91
CA ASN A 147 4.85 -13.97 -3.62
C ASN A 147 5.10 -14.07 -5.13
N ARG A 148 5.99 -13.22 -5.64
CA ARG A 148 6.43 -13.17 -7.05
C ARG A 148 7.88 -13.64 -7.19
N GLY A 149 8.43 -14.33 -6.19
CA GLY A 149 9.79 -14.87 -6.25
C GLY A 149 10.88 -13.81 -6.36
N MET A 150 10.63 -12.58 -5.89
CA MET A 150 11.53 -11.44 -6.06
C MET A 150 11.88 -11.11 -7.52
N GLU A 151 10.97 -11.43 -8.45
CA GLU A 151 11.16 -11.19 -9.88
C GLU A 151 11.31 -9.69 -10.20
N GLU A 152 11.87 -9.44 -11.39
CA GLU A 152 12.05 -8.12 -12.01
C GLU A 152 13.09 -7.15 -11.39
N PRO A 153 14.23 -7.59 -10.85
CA PRO A 153 15.22 -6.66 -10.31
C PRO A 153 15.72 -5.63 -11.34
N ALA A 154 15.84 -6.03 -12.60
CA ALA A 154 16.24 -5.12 -13.68
C ALA A 154 15.24 -3.96 -13.94
N ARG A 155 14.00 -4.05 -13.45
CA ARG A 155 12.95 -3.03 -13.61
C ARG A 155 13.00 -1.95 -12.56
N TRP A 156 13.75 -2.14 -11.48
CA TRP A 156 13.95 -1.09 -10.48
C TRP A 156 14.55 0.19 -11.04
N LYS A 157 15.28 0.10 -12.16
CA LYS A 157 15.76 1.29 -12.88
C LYS A 157 14.63 2.23 -13.32
N ASP A 158 13.42 1.70 -13.51
CA ASP A 158 12.21 2.42 -13.94
C ASP A 158 11.41 2.99 -12.74
N PHE A 159 11.77 2.63 -11.49
CA PHE A 159 11.13 3.13 -10.28
C PHE A 159 11.43 4.63 -10.03
N PRO A 160 10.45 5.42 -9.55
CA PRO A 160 10.66 6.83 -9.19
C PRO A 160 11.73 7.02 -8.13
N ARG A 161 12.87 7.58 -8.53
CA ARG A 161 14.03 7.75 -7.64
C ARG A 161 13.81 8.81 -6.56
N ASP A 162 12.82 9.70 -6.72
CA ASP A 162 12.43 10.72 -5.74
C ASP A 162 11.58 10.17 -4.59
N LYS A 163 11.13 8.91 -4.65
CA LYS A 163 10.21 8.31 -3.68
C LYS A 163 10.86 7.21 -2.86
N GLU A 164 10.31 6.97 -1.67
CA GLU A 164 10.62 5.79 -0.88
C GLU A 164 9.93 4.54 -1.44
N LEU A 165 10.58 3.40 -1.30
CA LEU A 165 10.01 2.09 -1.60
C LEU A 165 9.63 1.38 -0.30
N GLY A 166 8.36 1.01 -0.15
CA GLY A 166 7.92 -0.05 0.75
C GLY A 166 7.98 -1.41 0.06
N ALA A 167 9.05 -2.15 0.31
CA ALA A 167 9.29 -3.45 -0.28
C ALA A 167 8.58 -4.58 0.49
N GLY A 168 7.60 -5.22 -0.17
CA GLY A 168 6.98 -6.47 0.25
C GLY A 168 7.97 -7.63 0.19
N VAL A 169 8.54 -8.01 1.33
CA VAL A 169 9.56 -9.08 1.43
C VAL A 169 9.07 -10.31 2.19
N VAL A 170 7.80 -10.32 2.58
CA VAL A 170 7.12 -11.44 3.24
C VAL A 170 5.86 -11.78 2.45
N ASP A 171 5.75 -13.04 2.04
CA ASP A 171 4.61 -13.55 1.28
C ASP A 171 3.45 -13.81 2.25
N VAL A 172 2.40 -12.99 2.17
CA VAL A 172 1.21 -13.12 3.02
C VAL A 172 0.24 -14.22 2.55
N LYS A 173 0.44 -14.73 1.32
CA LYS A 173 -0.39 -15.75 0.68
C LYS A 173 0.10 -17.16 1.00
N ALA A 174 1.37 -17.32 1.37
CA ALA A 174 1.95 -18.59 1.80
C ALA A 174 1.78 -18.84 3.30
N PHE A 175 1.40 -20.08 3.67
CA PHE A 175 1.33 -20.50 5.08
C PHE A 175 2.71 -20.72 5.71
N LYS A 176 3.74 -21.00 4.91
CA LYS A 176 5.12 -21.14 5.39
C LYS A 176 5.64 -19.75 5.78
N ALA A 177 6.07 -19.59 7.02
CA ALA A 177 6.81 -18.40 7.44
C ALA A 177 8.23 -18.42 6.86
N GLU A 178 8.67 -17.26 6.39
CA GLU A 178 10.06 -16.97 6.07
C GLU A 178 10.94 -17.06 7.31
N THR A 179 12.24 -17.28 7.11
CA THR A 179 13.27 -17.06 8.12
C THR A 179 13.80 -15.63 8.06
N GLY A 180 14.46 -15.17 9.14
CA GLY A 180 15.18 -13.89 9.11
C GLY A 180 16.26 -13.84 8.03
N ALA A 181 16.90 -14.96 7.72
CA ALA A 181 17.89 -15.07 6.64
C ALA A 181 17.26 -14.87 5.25
N ASP A 182 16.11 -15.52 4.99
CA ASP A 182 15.36 -15.35 3.74
C ASP A 182 15.00 -13.87 3.54
N VAL A 183 14.49 -13.21 4.58
CA VAL A 183 14.14 -11.79 4.53
C VAL A 183 15.39 -10.94 4.30
N ALA A 184 16.50 -11.18 5.00
CA ALA A 184 17.73 -10.42 4.83
C ALA A 184 18.27 -10.51 3.40
N GLU A 185 18.26 -11.70 2.80
CA GLU A 185 18.64 -11.91 1.40
C GLU A 185 17.76 -11.08 0.45
N ARG A 186 16.44 -11.13 0.63
CA ARG A 186 15.49 -10.34 -0.16
C ARG A 186 15.76 -8.85 -0.05
N ILE A 187 16.05 -8.34 1.15
CA ILE A 187 16.38 -6.92 1.38
C ILE A 187 17.66 -6.52 0.62
N ARG A 188 18.72 -7.34 0.67
CA ARG A 188 19.98 -7.05 -0.04
C ARG A 188 19.77 -6.95 -1.55
N GLY A 189 18.83 -7.72 -2.10
CA GLY A 189 18.48 -7.68 -3.52
C GLY A 189 18.02 -6.30 -4.03
N PHE A 190 17.55 -5.40 -3.15
CA PHE A 190 17.12 -4.05 -3.55
C PHE A 190 18.27 -3.03 -3.59
N PHE A 191 19.38 -3.24 -2.87
CA PHE A 191 20.46 -2.25 -2.73
C PHE A 191 21.14 -1.82 -4.04
N PRO A 192 21.24 -2.67 -5.08
CA PRO A 192 21.73 -2.21 -6.38
C PRO A 192 20.85 -1.13 -7.03
N PHE A 193 19.63 -0.91 -6.54
CA PHE A 193 18.63 -0.09 -7.22
C PHE A 193 17.97 0.98 -6.35
N VAL A 194 17.81 0.72 -5.04
CA VAL A 194 17.20 1.64 -4.08
C VAL A 194 18.20 1.89 -2.96
N PRO A 195 18.56 3.14 -2.68
CA PRO A 195 19.50 3.45 -1.62
C PRO A 195 18.87 3.08 -0.25
N PRO A 196 19.66 2.58 0.72
CA PRO A 196 19.13 2.06 1.98
C PRO A 196 18.21 3.02 2.75
N GLU A 197 18.48 4.32 2.70
CA GLU A 197 17.69 5.37 3.37
C GLU A 197 16.29 5.57 2.77
N ARG A 198 16.05 5.07 1.55
CA ARG A 198 14.73 5.11 0.87
C ARG A 198 14.03 3.75 0.89
N LEU A 199 14.65 2.71 1.46
CA LEU A 199 14.11 1.36 1.50
C LEU A 199 13.40 1.09 2.83
N TRP A 200 12.09 0.91 2.77
CA TRP A 200 11.24 0.41 3.84
C TRP A 200 10.89 -1.04 3.54
N VAL A 201 10.74 -1.85 4.59
CA VAL A 201 10.42 -3.28 4.46
C VAL A 201 9.09 -3.58 5.12
N ASN A 202 8.24 -4.33 4.42
CA ASN A 202 6.90 -4.68 4.85
C ASN A 202 6.51 -6.08 4.32
N PRO A 203 5.38 -6.64 4.78
CA PRO A 203 4.73 -7.74 4.09
C PRO A 203 4.16 -7.31 2.73
N ASP A 204 3.96 -8.27 1.82
CA ASP A 204 3.41 -8.01 0.48
C ASP A 204 2.05 -7.30 0.50
N CYS A 205 1.18 -7.66 1.44
CA CYS A 205 -0.16 -7.07 1.59
C CYS A 205 -0.63 -7.23 3.05
N GLY A 206 -1.92 -6.98 3.32
CA GLY A 206 -2.51 -7.23 4.65
C GLY A 206 -2.64 -8.72 4.97
N PHE A 207 -2.59 -9.07 6.25
CA PHE A 207 -2.70 -10.46 6.76
C PHE A 207 -4.14 -10.95 6.98
N TRP A 208 -5.14 -10.32 6.35
CA TRP A 208 -6.57 -10.62 6.58
C TRP A 208 -6.90 -12.12 6.42
N GLU A 209 -6.30 -12.82 5.45
CA GLU A 209 -6.49 -14.26 5.21
C GLU A 209 -5.51 -15.17 5.97
N THR A 210 -4.55 -14.61 6.70
CA THR A 210 -3.46 -15.37 7.31
C THR A 210 -3.73 -15.66 8.78
N PRO A 211 -3.63 -16.92 9.25
CA PRO A 211 -3.82 -17.24 10.67
C PRO A 211 -2.84 -16.47 11.57
N ARG A 212 -3.35 -15.89 12.66
CA ARG A 212 -2.59 -15.00 13.56
C ARG A 212 -1.26 -15.58 14.06
N TRP A 213 -1.17 -16.90 14.26
CA TRP A 213 0.06 -17.55 14.70
C TRP A 213 1.16 -17.53 13.62
N VAL A 214 0.78 -17.73 12.35
CA VAL A 214 1.68 -17.57 11.19
C VAL A 214 2.10 -16.11 11.06
N VAL A 215 1.17 -15.17 11.23
CA VAL A 215 1.44 -13.73 11.17
C VAL A 215 2.54 -13.34 12.17
N LYS A 216 2.47 -13.83 13.41
CA LYS A 216 3.51 -13.57 14.42
C LYS A 216 4.88 -14.06 13.98
N GLN A 217 4.97 -15.26 13.41
CA GLN A 217 6.23 -15.83 12.91
C GLN A 217 6.77 -15.01 11.73
N LYS A 218 5.92 -14.66 10.77
CA LYS A 218 6.27 -13.84 9.61
C LYS A 218 6.75 -12.43 10.00
N LEU A 219 6.08 -11.79 10.95
CA LEU A 219 6.51 -10.50 11.49
C LEU A 219 7.81 -10.59 12.28
N ALA A 220 8.04 -11.68 13.03
CA ALA A 220 9.31 -11.90 13.70
C ALA A 220 10.46 -12.03 12.70
N ALA A 221 10.28 -12.82 11.63
CA ALA A 221 11.25 -12.97 10.54
C ALA A 221 11.51 -11.64 9.82
N LEU A 222 10.47 -10.84 9.57
CA LEU A 222 10.63 -9.51 8.97
C LEU A 222 11.56 -8.62 9.81
N VAL A 223 11.32 -8.58 11.12
CA VAL A 223 12.12 -7.77 12.05
C VAL A 223 13.54 -8.33 12.17
N GLU A 224 13.70 -9.65 12.23
CA GLU A 224 15.00 -10.31 12.28
C GLU A 224 15.85 -10.02 11.04
N GLY A 225 15.29 -10.20 9.84
CA GLY A 225 15.98 -9.89 8.58
C GLY A 225 16.38 -8.42 8.48
N ALA A 226 15.49 -7.51 8.87
CA ALA A 226 15.80 -6.08 8.94
C ALA A 226 16.95 -5.76 9.91
N ARG A 227 17.03 -6.45 11.07
CA ARG A 227 18.14 -6.28 12.03
C ARG A 227 19.46 -6.79 11.49
N ILE A 228 19.46 -7.94 10.79
CA ILE A 228 20.67 -8.49 10.16
C ILE A 228 21.27 -7.45 9.22
N VAL A 229 20.45 -6.93 8.31
CA VAL A 229 20.91 -5.99 7.29
C VAL A 229 21.30 -4.63 7.87
N ARG A 230 20.60 -4.13 8.90
CA ARG A 230 21.00 -2.87 9.57
C ARG A 230 22.40 -2.94 10.17
N ARG A 231 22.76 -4.07 10.80
CA ARG A 231 24.10 -4.28 11.35
C ARG A 231 25.18 -4.26 10.26
N GLU A 232 24.88 -4.81 9.09
CA GLU A 232 25.80 -4.80 7.93
C GLU A 232 26.03 -3.40 7.38
N LEU A 233 25.02 -2.54 7.47
CA LEU A 233 25.10 -1.12 7.09
C LEU A 233 25.71 -0.22 8.18
N GLY A 234 26.12 -0.79 9.32
CA GLY A 234 26.72 -0.04 10.43
C GLY A 234 25.72 0.68 11.35
N GLY A 235 24.45 0.27 11.34
CA GLY A 235 23.39 0.79 12.23
C GLY A 235 22.83 -0.22 13.22
#